data_AF-A0AAD5X7N8-F1
#
_entry.id   AF-A0AAD5X7N8-F1
#
_cell.length_a   1.000
_cell.length_b   1.000
_cell.length_c   1.000
_cell.angle_alpha   90.00
_cell.angle_beta   90.00
_cell.angle_gamma   90.00
#
_symmetry.space_group_name_H-M   'P 1'
#
loop_
_entity.id
_entity.type
_entity.pdbx_description
1 polymer ?
#
loop_
_entity_poly.entity_id
_entity_poly.type
_entity_poly.pdbx_seq_one_letter_code
_entity_poly.pdbx_strand_id
1 'polypeptide(L)'
;MRYPKTSYDVIIVGAGPTGLSLAAELLRCGVPSEAILIIDQNHQPVIHTKASALWPRSLELLSQYPGVVEALSVYGIKVSNVAFRTDSDKLLNKFPIASQLNSTFSYGILCEQWFTEYAISNYLVQNGLTITRSARLTNFIYDSNYDDEYSVETVIRVGGDGAKSAVRKLAGIDFEGETLSGTFYSAHFSVENPIPMLDGTLS
;
A
#
# COMPACT_ATOMS: atom_id res chain seq x y z
N MET A 1 18.12 -27.80 -7.15
CA MET A 1 17.84 -26.45 -7.67
C MET A 1 16.52 -26.51 -8.41
N ARG A 2 15.46 -25.86 -7.91
CA ARG A 2 14.25 -25.61 -8.71
C ARG A 2 14.54 -24.33 -9.49
N TYR A 3 14.60 -24.41 -10.80
CA TYR A 3 14.59 -23.20 -11.63
C TYR A 3 13.26 -22.48 -11.36
N PRO A 4 13.26 -21.15 -11.22
CA PRO A 4 12.02 -20.40 -11.08
C PRO A 4 11.09 -20.70 -12.26
N LYS A 5 9.77 -20.69 -12.02
CA LYS A 5 8.80 -20.80 -13.11
C LYS A 5 9.03 -19.63 -14.07
N THR A 6 9.10 -19.90 -15.37
CA THR A 6 9.39 -18.88 -16.40
C THR A 6 8.13 -18.33 -17.05
N SER A 7 6.93 -18.71 -16.59
CA SER A 7 5.65 -18.30 -17.17
C SER A 7 4.56 -18.11 -16.12
N TYR A 8 3.84 -16.98 -16.18
CA TYR A 8 2.75 -16.61 -15.27
C TYR A 8 1.63 -15.88 -16.03
N ASP A 9 0.38 -16.05 -15.64
CA ASP A 9 -0.71 -15.35 -16.31
C ASP A 9 -0.67 -13.84 -16.03
N VAL A 10 -0.30 -13.46 -14.79
CA VAL A 10 -0.20 -12.06 -14.37
C VAL A 10 1.12 -11.79 -13.66
N ILE A 11 1.85 -10.77 -14.13
CA ILE A 11 2.98 -10.18 -13.41
C ILE A 11 2.59 -8.81 -12.85
N ILE A 12 2.78 -8.64 -11.55
CA ILE A 12 2.61 -7.39 -10.82
C ILE A 12 4.00 -6.87 -10.44
N VAL A 13 4.34 -5.67 -10.92
CA VAL A 13 5.63 -5.02 -10.62
C VAL A 13 5.43 -3.98 -9.52
N GLY A 14 6.01 -4.24 -8.35
CA GLY A 14 5.89 -3.41 -7.14
C GLY A 14 5.01 -4.07 -6.09
N ALA A 15 5.58 -4.36 -4.92
CA ALA A 15 4.91 -4.89 -3.74
C ALA A 15 4.67 -3.81 -2.68
N GLY A 16 4.23 -2.63 -3.13
CA GLY A 16 3.63 -1.60 -2.28
C GLY A 16 2.12 -1.79 -2.15
N PRO A 17 1.39 -0.83 -1.54
CA PRO A 17 -0.02 -1.00 -1.21
C PRO A 17 -0.88 -1.36 -2.43
N THR A 18 -0.63 -0.73 -3.57
CA THR A 18 -1.38 -0.98 -4.82
C THR A 18 -1.16 -2.39 -5.35
N GLY A 19 0.09 -2.84 -5.49
CA GLY A 19 0.39 -4.16 -6.03
C GLY A 19 -0.02 -5.30 -5.09
N LEU A 20 0.16 -5.12 -3.78
CA LEU A 20 -0.29 -6.08 -2.78
C LEU A 20 -1.82 -6.20 -2.74
N SER A 21 -2.53 -5.07 -2.81
CA SER A 21 -4.00 -5.08 -2.85
C SER A 21 -4.52 -5.74 -4.13
N LEU A 22 -3.87 -5.49 -5.27
CA LEU A 22 -4.22 -6.16 -6.52
C LEU A 22 -4.00 -7.67 -6.45
N ALA A 23 -2.86 -8.12 -5.93
CA ALA A 23 -2.59 -9.54 -5.76
C ALA A 23 -3.64 -10.19 -4.84
N ALA A 24 -4.03 -9.50 -3.76
CA ALA A 24 -5.04 -9.99 -2.82
C ALA A 24 -6.40 -10.11 -3.50
N GLU A 25 -6.74 -9.13 -4.32
CA GLU A 25 -7.99 -9.11 -5.08
C GLU A 25 -8.06 -10.19 -6.16
N LEU A 26 -6.95 -10.47 -6.85
CA LEU A 26 -6.87 -11.56 -7.82
C LEU A 26 -7.08 -12.92 -7.14
N LEU A 27 -6.42 -13.17 -6.00
CA LEU A 27 -6.65 -14.38 -5.20
C LEU A 27 -8.11 -14.49 -4.75
N ARG A 28 -8.70 -13.39 -4.26
CA ARG A 28 -10.10 -13.33 -3.83
C ARG A 28 -11.07 -13.63 -4.98
N CYS A 29 -10.74 -13.23 -6.20
CA CYS A 29 -11.50 -13.52 -7.42
C CYS A 29 -11.27 -14.93 -7.97
N GLY A 30 -10.42 -15.75 -7.34
CA GLY A 30 -10.19 -17.14 -7.71
C GLY A 30 -9.06 -17.35 -8.72
N VAL A 31 -8.20 -16.35 -8.97
CA VAL A 31 -6.99 -16.55 -9.75
C VAL A 31 -6.01 -17.40 -8.93
N PRO A 32 -5.50 -18.53 -9.45
CA PRO A 32 -4.60 -19.39 -8.70
C PRO A 32 -3.30 -18.68 -8.32
N SER A 33 -2.80 -18.92 -7.11
CA SER A 33 -1.58 -18.29 -6.60
C SER A 33 -0.35 -18.49 -7.50
N GLU A 34 -0.26 -19.66 -8.13
CA GLU A 34 0.81 -20.06 -9.04
C GLU A 34 0.74 -19.39 -10.42
N ALA A 35 -0.37 -18.75 -10.73
CA ALA A 35 -0.57 -17.96 -11.95
C ALA A 35 -0.15 -16.49 -11.76
N ILE A 36 0.10 -16.06 -10.53
CA ILE A 36 0.44 -14.68 -10.18
C ILE A 36 1.91 -14.61 -9.76
N LEU A 37 2.66 -13.71 -10.37
CA LEU A 37 3.98 -13.30 -9.91
C LEU A 37 3.92 -11.84 -9.46
N ILE A 38 4.29 -11.58 -8.21
CA ILE A 38 4.53 -10.22 -7.73
C ILE A 38 6.01 -10.04 -7.43
N ILE A 39 6.62 -9.04 -8.05
CA ILE A 39 8.02 -8.69 -7.86
C ILE A 39 8.18 -7.33 -7.19
N ASP A 40 9.25 -7.16 -6.42
CA ASP A 40 9.67 -5.85 -5.91
C ASP A 40 11.19 -5.74 -5.91
N GLN A 41 11.70 -4.58 -6.30
CA GLN A 41 13.14 -4.34 -6.34
C GLN A 41 13.78 -4.21 -4.96
N ASN A 42 12.99 -3.86 -3.93
CA ASN A 42 13.48 -3.76 -2.57
C ASN A 42 13.60 -5.16 -1.97
N HIS A 43 14.64 -5.37 -1.16
CA HIS A 43 14.87 -6.64 -0.48
C HIS A 43 13.85 -6.92 0.64
N GLN A 44 13.24 -5.87 1.19
CA GLN A 44 12.21 -5.94 2.23
C GLN A 44 11.24 -4.75 2.10
N PRO A 45 10.06 -4.78 2.75
CA PRO A 45 9.19 -3.61 2.86
C PRO A 45 9.96 -2.40 3.35
N VAL A 46 9.69 -1.23 2.76
CA VAL A 46 10.42 -0.02 3.12
C VAL A 46 9.88 0.50 4.45
N ILE A 47 10.68 0.36 5.51
CA ILE A 47 10.32 0.83 6.85
C ILE A 47 10.59 2.34 6.91
N HIS A 48 9.59 3.12 6.51
CA HIS A 48 9.54 4.55 6.79
C HIS A 48 8.44 4.83 7.79
N THR A 49 8.67 5.79 8.69
CA THR A 49 7.66 6.37 9.58
C THR A 49 6.69 7.29 8.83
N LYS A 50 6.35 6.94 7.58
CA LYS A 50 5.28 7.59 6.84
C LYS A 50 3.97 6.97 7.32
N ALA A 51 3.34 7.64 8.28
CA ALA A 51 1.98 7.33 8.66
C ALA A 51 1.04 7.58 7.47
N SER A 52 0.12 6.66 7.26
CA SER A 52 -0.99 6.81 6.31
C SER A 52 -2.31 6.72 7.08
N ALA A 53 -3.33 7.39 6.55
CA ALA A 53 -4.69 7.26 7.04
C ALA A 53 -5.45 6.29 6.14
N LEU A 54 -5.94 5.20 6.72
CA LEU A 54 -6.89 4.29 6.09
C LEU A 54 -8.29 4.74 6.47
N TRP A 55 -8.98 5.36 5.52
CA TRP A 55 -10.34 5.86 5.73
C TRP A 55 -11.38 4.74 5.59
N PRO A 56 -12.61 4.94 6.12
CA PRO A 56 -13.64 3.91 6.15
C PRO A 56 -13.83 3.14 4.83
N ARG A 57 -13.87 3.83 3.69
CA ARG A 57 -14.02 3.18 2.39
C ARG A 57 -12.85 2.26 2.03
N SER A 58 -11.62 2.62 2.38
CA SER A 58 -10.46 1.74 2.23
C SER A 58 -10.54 0.55 3.18
N LEU A 59 -11.03 0.74 4.41
CA LEU A 59 -11.24 -0.35 5.37
C LEU A 59 -12.29 -1.35 4.88
N GLU A 60 -13.35 -0.92 4.21
CA GLU A 60 -14.33 -1.83 3.58
C GLU A 60 -13.75 -2.70 2.47
N LEU A 61 -12.82 -2.14 1.69
CA LEU A 61 -12.12 -2.90 0.66
C LEU A 61 -11.14 -3.88 1.30
N LEU A 62 -10.38 -3.44 2.29
CA LEU A 62 -9.42 -4.29 2.99
C LEU A 62 -10.11 -5.36 3.85
N SER A 63 -11.35 -5.14 4.30
CA SER A 63 -12.10 -6.13 5.08
C SER A 63 -12.53 -7.34 4.25
N GLN A 64 -12.38 -7.27 2.92
CA GLN A 64 -12.56 -8.42 2.04
C GLN A 64 -11.40 -9.43 2.16
N TYR A 65 -10.30 -9.06 2.81
CA TYR A 65 -9.10 -9.87 3.03
C TYR A 65 -9.02 -10.27 4.51
N PRO A 66 -9.47 -11.49 4.88
CA PRO A 66 -9.52 -11.94 6.28
C PRO A 66 -8.21 -11.71 7.04
N GLY A 67 -8.31 -11.08 8.22
CA GLY A 67 -7.18 -10.81 9.11
C GLY A 67 -6.47 -9.48 8.87
N VAL A 68 -6.70 -8.81 7.72
CA VAL A 68 -6.01 -7.55 7.39
C VAL A 68 -6.51 -6.40 8.27
N VAL A 69 -7.82 -6.15 8.29
CA VAL A 69 -8.38 -5.03 9.07
C VAL A 69 -8.29 -5.27 10.57
N GLU A 70 -8.36 -6.52 11.01
CA GLU A 70 -8.17 -6.93 12.39
C GLU A 70 -6.74 -6.61 12.86
N ALA A 71 -5.73 -7.01 12.09
CA ALA A 71 -4.34 -6.69 12.39
C ALA A 71 -4.10 -5.17 12.43
N LEU A 72 -4.65 -4.44 11.46
CA LEU A 72 -4.57 -2.98 11.42
C LEU A 72 -5.25 -2.31 12.60
N SER A 73 -6.38 -2.86 13.06
CA SER A 73 -7.12 -2.34 14.21
C SER A 73 -6.42 -2.58 15.55
N VAL A 74 -5.58 -3.62 15.64
CA VAL A 74 -4.77 -3.92 16.83
C VAL A 74 -3.52 -3.05 16.87
N TYR A 75 -2.86 -2.85 15.73
CA TYR A 75 -1.61 -2.11 15.67
C TYR A 75 -1.80 -0.59 15.54
N GLY A 76 -2.72 -0.15 14.69
CA GLY A 76 -2.92 1.25 14.37
C GLY A 76 -3.81 2.00 15.36
N ILE A 77 -3.87 3.32 15.21
CA ILE A 77 -4.69 4.20 16.04
C ILE A 77 -6.03 4.46 15.35
N LYS A 78 -7.13 4.10 16.01
CA LYS A 78 -8.48 4.41 15.50
C LYS A 78 -8.78 5.89 15.68
N VAL A 79 -9.17 6.53 14.58
CA VAL A 79 -9.58 7.94 14.55
C VAL A 79 -11.07 7.99 14.26
N SER A 80 -11.85 8.50 15.21
CA SER A 80 -13.32 8.63 15.03
C SER A 80 -13.75 10.07 14.72
N ASN A 81 -12.86 11.04 14.87
CA ASN A 81 -13.16 12.46 14.67
C ASN A 81 -11.98 13.18 14.02
N VAL A 82 -12.28 14.15 13.17
CA VAL A 82 -11.31 15.13 12.66
C VAL A 82 -11.71 16.50 13.21
N ALA A 83 -10.78 17.21 13.83
CA ALA A 83 -11.01 18.54 14.38
C ALA A 83 -10.09 19.57 13.72
N PHE A 84 -10.64 20.73 13.40
CA PHE A 84 -9.89 21.89 12.91
C PHE A 84 -9.83 22.92 14.02
N ARG A 85 -8.62 23.40 14.32
CA ARG A 85 -8.37 24.41 15.35
C ARG A 85 -7.51 25.53 14.76
N THR A 86 -7.62 26.72 15.33
CA THR A 86 -6.71 27.85 15.05
C THR A 86 -5.39 27.68 15.77
N ASP A 87 -4.40 28.51 15.46
CA ASP A 87 -3.12 28.60 16.20
C ASP A 87 -3.30 28.94 17.70
N SER A 88 -4.41 29.57 18.09
CA SER A 88 -4.78 29.82 19.50
C SER A 88 -5.67 28.72 20.10
N ASP A 89 -5.60 27.49 19.56
CA ASP A 89 -6.43 26.30 19.83
C ASP A 89 -7.95 26.39 19.76
N LYS A 90 -8.49 27.52 19.34
CA LYS A 90 -9.94 27.65 19.22
C LYS A 90 -10.46 26.59 18.25
N LEU A 91 -11.35 25.72 18.74
CA LEU A 91 -12.04 24.75 17.90
C LEU A 91 -12.90 25.48 16.87
N LEU A 92 -12.54 25.33 15.60
CA LEU A 92 -13.30 25.86 14.46
C LEU A 92 -14.42 24.89 14.09
N ASN A 93 -14.11 23.60 14.00
CA ASN A 93 -15.09 22.56 13.72
C ASN A 93 -14.59 21.17 14.15
N LYS A 94 -15.53 20.25 14.38
CA LYS A 94 -15.26 18.83 14.66
C LYS A 94 -16.22 17.97 13.85
N PHE A 95 -15.66 17.06 13.07
CA PHE A 95 -16.39 16.15 12.19
C PHE A 95 -16.28 14.72 12.73
N PRO A 96 -17.38 14.14 13.25
CA PRO A 96 -17.44 12.72 13.56
C PRO A 96 -17.44 11.91 12.26
N ILE A 97 -16.44 11.06 12.04
CA ILE A 97 -16.28 10.32 10.77
C ILE A 97 -17.53 9.51 10.43
N ALA A 98 -18.11 8.85 11.45
CA ALA A 98 -19.32 8.04 11.32
C ALA A 98 -20.52 8.78 10.71
N SER A 99 -20.63 10.10 10.90
CA SER A 99 -21.74 10.89 10.36
C SER A 99 -21.42 11.54 9.00
N GLN A 100 -20.16 11.48 8.56
CA GLN A 100 -19.74 12.09 7.30
C GLN A 100 -19.67 11.09 6.14
N LEU A 101 -19.54 9.79 6.43
CA LEU A 101 -19.33 8.76 5.42
C LEU A 101 -20.34 7.63 5.60
N ASN A 102 -21.00 7.24 4.51
CA ASN A 102 -21.85 6.05 4.48
C ASN A 102 -20.96 4.81 4.41
N SER A 103 -20.57 4.29 5.57
CA SER A 103 -19.68 3.14 5.68
C SER A 103 -20.03 2.25 6.87
N THR A 104 -19.72 0.96 6.78
CA THR A 104 -19.78 0.04 7.93
C THR A 104 -18.73 0.34 8.99
N PHE A 105 -17.69 1.11 8.65
CA PHE A 105 -16.67 1.58 9.58
C PHE A 105 -16.96 3.02 10.02
N SER A 106 -17.11 3.21 11.33
CA SER A 106 -17.36 4.53 11.96
C SER A 106 -16.08 5.32 12.25
N TYR A 107 -14.92 4.82 11.82
CA TYR A 107 -13.58 5.33 12.13
C TYR A 107 -12.62 5.10 10.97
N GLY A 108 -11.57 5.91 10.90
CA GLY A 108 -10.35 5.60 10.13
C GLY A 108 -9.29 4.97 11.02
N ILE A 109 -8.21 4.46 10.42
CA ILE A 109 -7.04 3.95 11.14
C ILE A 109 -5.81 4.73 10.67
N LEU A 110 -5.08 5.33 11.61
CA LEU A 110 -3.73 5.82 11.37
C LEU A 110 -2.75 4.68 11.59
N CYS A 111 -2.00 4.36 10.54
CA CYS A 111 -1.06 3.25 10.54
C CYS A 111 0.06 3.55 9.55
N GLU A 112 1.29 3.19 9.91
CA GLU A 112 2.43 3.24 9.03
C GLU A 112 2.20 2.35 7.81
N GLN A 113 2.59 2.86 6.65
CA GLN A 113 2.38 2.17 5.39
C GLN A 113 3.03 0.76 5.39
N TRP A 114 4.22 0.62 6.00
CA TRP A 114 4.91 -0.68 6.06
C TRP A 114 4.07 -1.75 6.76
N PHE A 115 3.29 -1.38 7.77
CA PHE A 115 2.47 -2.35 8.51
C PHE A 115 1.21 -2.70 7.71
N THR A 116 0.66 -1.75 6.94
CA THR A 116 -0.39 -2.06 5.96
C THR A 116 0.09 -3.05 4.90
N GLU A 117 1.28 -2.80 4.34
CA GLU A 117 1.92 -3.73 3.41
C GLU A 117 2.17 -5.10 4.05
N TYR A 118 2.63 -5.13 5.31
CA TYR A 118 2.83 -6.37 6.06
C TYR A 118 1.53 -7.15 6.26
N ALA A 119 0.45 -6.50 6.69
CA ALA A 119 -0.84 -7.14 6.93
C ALA A 119 -1.40 -7.77 5.65
N ILE A 120 -1.36 -7.04 4.53
CA ILE A 120 -1.79 -7.58 3.23
C ILE A 120 -0.84 -8.70 2.76
N SER A 121 0.47 -8.53 2.92
CA SER A 121 1.45 -9.57 2.55
C SER A 121 1.23 -10.86 3.32
N ASN A 122 0.89 -10.78 4.61
CA ASN A 122 0.58 -11.94 5.42
C ASN A 122 -0.66 -12.68 4.88
N TYR A 123 -1.71 -11.95 4.49
CA TYR A 123 -2.87 -12.54 3.81
C TYR A 123 -2.46 -13.27 2.52
N LEU A 124 -1.62 -12.67 1.68
CA LEU A 124 -1.14 -13.30 0.44
C LEU A 124 -0.39 -14.62 0.71
N VAL A 125 0.55 -14.61 1.67
CA VAL A 125 1.36 -15.78 2.02
C VAL A 125 0.50 -16.91 2.59
N GLN A 126 -0.48 -16.59 3.45
CA GLN A 126 -1.43 -17.55 3.97
C GLN A 126 -2.30 -18.20 2.89
N ASN A 127 -2.47 -17.52 1.75
CA ASN A 127 -3.19 -18.01 0.57
C ASN A 127 -2.24 -18.52 -0.54
N GLY A 128 -1.00 -18.88 -0.18
CA GLY A 128 -0.05 -19.56 -1.06
C GLY A 128 0.73 -18.66 -2.02
N LEU A 129 0.51 -17.35 -2.01
CA LEU A 129 1.19 -16.41 -2.88
C LEU A 129 2.46 -15.87 -2.22
N THR A 130 3.60 -16.03 -2.89
CA THR A 130 4.90 -15.52 -2.41
C THR A 130 5.25 -14.21 -3.11
N ILE A 131 5.87 -13.28 -2.38
CA ILE A 131 6.38 -12.03 -2.93
C ILE A 131 7.86 -12.17 -3.27
N THR A 132 8.22 -11.99 -4.54
CA THR A 132 9.61 -12.06 -5.01
C THR A 132 10.29 -10.71 -4.83
N ARG A 133 11.09 -10.59 -3.77
CA ARG A 133 11.87 -9.39 -3.45
C ARG A 133 13.21 -9.38 -4.18
N SER A 134 13.89 -8.23 -4.19
CA SER A 134 15.16 -8.01 -4.91
C SER A 134 15.09 -8.29 -6.41
N ALA A 135 13.90 -8.17 -7.02
CA ALA A 135 13.65 -8.42 -8.44
C ALA A 135 13.17 -7.13 -9.11
N ARG A 136 13.90 -6.70 -10.15
CA ARG A 136 13.63 -5.44 -10.86
C ARG A 136 13.24 -5.74 -12.30
N LEU A 137 12.12 -5.17 -12.75
CA LEU A 137 11.79 -5.12 -14.18
C LEU A 137 12.78 -4.19 -14.90
N THR A 138 13.43 -4.70 -15.93
CA THR A 138 14.39 -3.96 -16.76
C THR A 138 13.84 -3.62 -18.13
N ASN A 139 13.10 -4.53 -18.77
CA ASN A 139 12.64 -4.36 -20.14
C ASN A 139 11.37 -5.17 -20.46
N PHE A 140 10.74 -4.87 -21.59
CA PHE A 140 9.73 -5.72 -22.24
C PHE A 140 10.32 -6.34 -23.51
N ILE A 141 10.25 -7.66 -23.58
CA ILE A 141 10.70 -8.43 -24.74
C ILE A 141 9.45 -8.96 -25.44
N TYR A 142 9.40 -8.80 -26.76
CA TYR A 142 8.34 -9.33 -27.62
C TYR A 142 8.86 -10.32 -28.67
N ASP A 143 10.19 -10.48 -28.78
CA ASP A 143 10.85 -11.43 -29.67
C ASP A 143 11.18 -12.72 -28.90
N SER A 144 10.85 -13.88 -29.48
CA SER A 144 11.11 -15.20 -28.92
C SER A 144 12.59 -15.60 -28.93
N ASN A 145 13.46 -14.87 -29.65
CA ASN A 145 14.89 -15.17 -29.80
C ASN A 145 15.79 -14.38 -28.84
N TYR A 146 15.22 -13.68 -27.87
CA TYR A 146 16.00 -12.88 -26.93
C TYR A 146 16.53 -13.77 -25.79
N ASP A 147 17.85 -13.83 -25.64
CA ASP A 147 18.54 -14.62 -24.61
C ASP A 147 19.06 -13.65 -23.54
N ASP A 148 18.33 -13.56 -22.42
CA ASP A 148 18.74 -12.81 -21.22
C ASP A 148 18.89 -13.76 -20.05
N GLU A 149 19.66 -13.35 -19.05
CA GLU A 149 20.01 -14.18 -17.89
C GLU A 149 18.76 -14.62 -17.08
N TYR A 150 17.66 -13.85 -17.16
CA TYR A 150 16.37 -14.21 -16.58
C TYR A 150 15.17 -13.47 -17.22
N SER A 151 14.32 -14.19 -17.96
CA SER A 151 13.07 -13.69 -18.53
C SER A 151 11.84 -14.45 -18.02
N VAL A 152 10.70 -13.76 -17.94
CA VAL A 152 9.41 -14.35 -17.55
C VAL A 152 8.36 -14.00 -18.59
N GLU A 153 7.71 -15.02 -19.13
CA GLU A 153 6.57 -14.89 -20.03
C GLU A 153 5.30 -14.58 -19.24
N THR A 154 4.47 -13.69 -19.79
CA THR A 154 3.18 -13.39 -19.18
C THR A 154 2.13 -12.88 -20.16
N VAL A 155 0.86 -13.06 -19.80
CA VAL A 155 -0.29 -12.53 -20.55
C VAL A 155 -0.57 -11.09 -20.14
N ILE A 156 -0.49 -10.77 -18.83
CA ILE A 156 -0.85 -9.47 -18.28
C ILE A 156 0.30 -8.93 -17.42
N ARG A 157 0.63 -7.65 -17.62
CA ARG A 157 1.59 -6.90 -16.80
C ARG A 157 0.89 -5.74 -16.12
N VAL A 158 1.10 -5.58 -14.82
CA VAL A 158 0.51 -4.48 -14.04
C VAL A 158 1.59 -3.73 -13.26
N GLY A 159 1.58 -2.40 -13.38
CA GLY A 159 2.49 -1.51 -12.66
C GLY A 159 1.91 -1.05 -11.32
N GLY A 160 2.50 -1.54 -10.23
CA GLY A 160 2.31 -1.07 -8.84
C GLY A 160 3.58 -0.44 -8.25
N ASP A 161 4.49 0.02 -9.12
CA ASP A 161 5.88 0.40 -8.84
C ASP A 161 6.08 1.92 -8.61
N GLY A 162 5.00 2.63 -8.29
CA GLY A 162 5.00 3.99 -7.76
C GLY A 162 5.38 5.10 -8.75
N ALA A 163 5.73 6.28 -8.24
CA ALA A 163 5.90 7.50 -9.05
C ALA A 163 6.95 7.36 -10.17
N LYS A 164 8.01 6.58 -9.95
CA LYS A 164 9.09 6.35 -10.92
C LYS A 164 8.88 5.11 -11.81
N SER A 165 7.65 4.57 -11.83
CA SER A 165 7.24 3.33 -12.50
C SER A 165 8.02 3.01 -13.79
N ALA A 166 8.69 1.86 -13.78
CA ALA A 166 9.32 1.27 -14.95
C ALA A 166 8.26 0.76 -15.93
N VAL A 167 7.17 0.14 -15.42
CA VAL A 167 6.07 -0.35 -16.27
C VAL A 167 5.47 0.78 -17.10
N ARG A 168 5.14 1.92 -16.46
CA ARG A 168 4.58 3.09 -17.15
C ARG A 168 5.50 3.60 -18.25
N LYS A 169 6.80 3.75 -17.94
CA LYS A 169 7.81 4.26 -18.88
C LYS A 169 8.01 3.32 -20.07
N LEU A 170 8.16 2.02 -19.82
CA LEU A 170 8.34 1.01 -20.86
C LEU A 170 7.09 0.84 -21.73
N ALA A 171 5.91 1.11 -21.19
CA ALA A 171 4.65 1.13 -21.93
C ALA A 171 4.43 2.42 -22.75
N GLY A 172 5.32 3.42 -22.64
CA GLY A 172 5.15 4.70 -23.32
C GLY A 172 3.97 5.53 -22.82
N ILE A 173 3.59 5.38 -21.55
CA ILE A 173 2.49 6.12 -20.94
C ILE A 173 3.04 7.42 -20.34
N ASP A 174 2.58 8.55 -20.86
CA ASP A 174 2.96 9.87 -20.35
C ASP A 174 2.43 10.11 -18.94
N PHE A 175 3.17 10.89 -18.16
CA PHE A 175 2.81 11.28 -16.80
C PHE A 175 2.99 12.78 -16.64
N GLU A 176 1.93 13.50 -16.95
CA GLU A 176 1.86 14.95 -16.75
C GLU A 176 1.54 15.26 -15.29
N GLY A 177 2.29 16.18 -14.70
CA GLY A 177 2.07 16.60 -13.33
C GLY A 177 2.78 17.91 -13.01
N GLU A 178 2.11 18.76 -12.26
CA GLU A 178 2.69 19.98 -11.71
C GLU A 178 3.21 19.70 -10.29
N THR A 179 4.42 20.16 -10.00
CA THR A 179 4.94 20.13 -8.63
C THR A 179 4.47 21.38 -7.90
N LEU A 180 3.61 21.21 -6.91
CA LEU A 180 3.18 22.33 -6.06
C LEU A 180 4.38 22.91 -5.30
N SER A 181 4.51 24.24 -5.32
CA SER A 181 5.54 24.94 -4.56
C SER A 181 5.22 24.87 -3.06
N GLY A 182 5.94 24.04 -2.33
CA GLY A 182 5.81 23.89 -0.89
C GLY A 182 6.65 22.73 -0.36
N THR A 183 7.09 22.80 0.89
CA THR A 183 7.79 21.70 1.56
C THR A 183 7.04 21.37 2.84
N PHE A 184 6.68 20.10 2.99
CA PHE A 184 6.09 19.57 4.20
C PHE A 184 7.12 18.70 4.90
N TYR A 185 7.27 18.88 6.20
CA TYR A 185 8.08 18.01 7.05
C TYR A 185 7.14 17.15 7.89
N SER A 186 7.44 15.86 7.97
CA SER A 186 6.74 14.91 8.83
C SER A 186 7.75 14.37 9.85
N ALA A 187 7.37 14.37 11.13
CA ALA A 187 8.18 13.80 12.20
C ALA A 187 7.31 12.80 12.98
N HIS A 188 7.90 11.66 13.33
CA HIS A 188 7.31 10.69 14.23
C HIS A 188 8.20 10.61 15.47
N PHE A 189 7.63 10.85 16.64
CA PHE A 189 8.36 10.89 17.89
C PHE A 189 7.47 10.37 19.01
N SER A 190 8.08 9.74 20.00
CA SER A 190 7.42 9.37 21.24
C SER A 190 7.65 10.48 22.26
N VAL A 191 6.63 10.77 23.06
CA VAL A 191 6.73 11.72 24.18
C VAL A 191 6.50 10.98 25.48
N GLU A 192 7.29 11.29 26.50
CA GLU A 192 7.11 10.73 27.86
C GLU A 192 5.92 11.37 28.58
N ASN A 193 5.63 12.63 28.26
CA ASN A 193 4.49 13.36 28.78
C ASN A 193 3.56 13.71 27.62
N PRO A 194 2.22 13.73 27.83
CA PRO A 194 1.30 14.14 26.80
C PRO A 194 1.65 15.52 26.27
N ILE A 195 1.55 15.71 24.95
CA ILE A 195 1.78 17.02 24.36
C ILE A 195 0.62 17.90 24.82
N PRO A 196 0.88 19.04 25.49
CA PRO A 196 -0.17 19.98 25.80
C PRO A 196 -0.81 20.40 24.47
N MET A 197 -2.09 20.09 24.31
CA MET A 197 -2.92 20.73 23.30
C MET A 197 -2.89 22.24 23.58
N LEU A 198 -3.06 23.06 22.55
CA LEU A 198 -2.95 24.51 22.72
C LEU A 198 -4.07 25.06 23.66
N ASP A 199 -5.14 24.29 23.93
CA ASP A 199 -6.21 24.57 24.91
C ASP A 199 -5.88 24.13 26.35
N GLY A 200 -4.67 23.62 26.58
CA GLY A 200 -4.21 23.17 27.89
C GLY A 200 -4.72 21.78 28.28
N THR A 201 -5.47 21.08 27.41
CA THR A 201 -5.76 19.65 27.60
C THR A 201 -4.57 18.79 27.19
N LEU A 202 -4.48 17.58 27.74
CA LEU A 202 -3.42 16.63 27.42
C LEU A 202 -3.92 15.65 26.35
N SER A 203 -3.05 15.32 25.38
CA SER A 203 -3.30 14.33 24.31
C SER A 203 -3.44 12.90 24.83
#